data_AF-A0AAD6U1F9-F1
#
_entry.id   AF-A0AAD6U1F9-F1
#
_cell.length_a   1.000
_cell.length_b   1.000
_cell.length_c   1.000
_cell.angle_alpha   90.00
_cell.angle_beta   90.00
_cell.angle_gamma   90.00
#
_symmetry.space_group_name_H-M   'P 1'
#
loop_
_entity.id
_entity.type
_entity.pdbx_description
1 polymer ?
#
loop_
_entity_poly.entity_id
_entity_poly.type
_entity_poly.pdbx_seq_one_letter_code
_entity_poly.pdbx_strand_id
1 'polypeptide(L)'
;DITCPPGARITFVHNSYTYNAPMKNFTDIMGSFFSIKWTGGVPANSTTGTDNTVGASRSAVYFGGVFNETLTMILQRPDAYSYTYHGVPFLVALPGQPAVQFYNYAETLRVLSICSGAATYVDFVTYLCTNNPVHAYDLLETDLHQLTMAAVAQQANATVMSGD
;
A
#
# COMPACT_ATOMS: atom_id res chain seq x y z
N ASP A 1 12.08 11.09 -3.44
CA ASP A 1 11.43 12.26 -4.08
C ASP A 1 10.70 11.85 -5.34
N ILE A 2 9.45 12.32 -5.46
CA ILE A 2 8.60 12.07 -6.61
C ILE A 2 8.58 13.34 -7.45
N THR A 3 8.86 13.21 -8.75
CA THR A 3 8.78 14.33 -9.69
C THR A 3 7.45 14.27 -10.43
N CYS A 4 6.66 15.34 -10.37
CA CYS A 4 5.40 15.44 -11.10
C CYS A 4 5.59 16.05 -12.49
N PRO A 5 4.96 15.50 -13.53
CA PRO A 5 4.96 16.13 -14.85
C PRO A 5 4.15 17.44 -14.84
N PRO A 6 4.37 18.34 -15.82
CA PRO A 6 3.58 19.56 -15.95
C PRO A 6 2.08 19.28 -16.00
N GLY A 7 1.30 20.05 -15.24
CA GLY A 7 -0.16 19.91 -15.15
C GLY A 7 -0.66 18.87 -14.14
N ALA A 8 0.23 18.02 -13.60
CA ALA A 8 -0.12 17.16 -12.48
C ALA A 8 -0.15 17.94 -11.16
N ARG A 9 -1.00 17.49 -10.24
CA ARG A 9 -1.11 18.02 -8.88
C ARG A 9 -0.47 17.05 -7.90
N ILE A 10 0.32 17.57 -6.97
CA ILE A 10 0.84 16.80 -5.83
C ILE A 10 -0.31 16.64 -4.83
N THR A 11 -0.47 15.43 -4.32
CA THR A 11 -1.34 15.16 -3.17
C THR A 11 -0.70 14.13 -2.25
N PHE A 12 -1.30 13.99 -1.08
CA PHE A 12 -0.87 13.15 0.02
C PHE A 12 -2.07 12.40 0.59
N VAL A 13 -1.89 11.12 0.87
CA VAL A 13 -2.89 10.26 1.52
C VAL A 13 -2.22 9.57 2.70
N HIS A 14 -2.90 9.57 3.84
CA HIS A 14 -2.45 8.85 5.03
C HIS A 14 -3.61 8.05 5.60
N ASN A 15 -3.41 6.74 5.67
CA ASN A 15 -4.37 5.80 6.24
C ASN A 15 -3.71 5.11 7.43
N SER A 16 -4.41 5.02 8.54
CA SER A 16 -3.91 4.32 9.72
C SER A 16 -4.98 3.43 10.33
N TYR A 17 -4.55 2.30 10.86
CA TYR A 17 -5.42 1.26 11.40
C TYR A 17 -4.79 0.63 12.64
N THR A 18 -5.60 0.40 13.68
CA THR A 18 -5.14 -0.27 14.90
C THR A 18 -5.89 -1.58 15.13
N TYR A 19 -5.16 -2.67 15.39
CA TYR A 19 -5.71 -4.02 15.52
C TYR A 19 -5.28 -4.74 16.80
N ASN A 20 -6.20 -5.50 17.39
CA ASN A 20 -5.98 -6.28 18.61
C ASN A 20 -5.28 -7.64 18.38
N ALA A 21 -4.26 -7.67 17.52
CA ALA A 21 -3.45 -8.86 17.30
C ALA A 21 -1.96 -8.49 17.19
N PRO A 22 -1.04 -9.43 17.49
CA PRO A 22 0.40 -9.19 17.39
C PRO A 22 0.85 -8.89 15.96
N MET A 23 1.89 -8.05 15.84
CA MET A 23 2.50 -7.64 14.55
C MET A 23 2.82 -8.83 13.65
N LYS A 24 3.25 -9.94 14.24
CA LYS A 24 3.63 -11.16 13.51
C LYS A 24 2.50 -11.66 12.60
N ASN A 25 1.25 -11.62 13.05
CA ASN A 25 0.11 -12.09 12.25
C ASN A 25 -0.02 -11.29 10.95
N PHE A 26 0.28 -10.00 10.98
CA PHE A 26 0.25 -9.12 9.82
C PHE A 26 1.48 -9.32 8.93
N THR A 27 2.68 -9.41 9.51
CA THR A 27 3.91 -9.61 8.73
C THR A 27 3.98 -11.00 8.09
N ASP A 28 3.32 -12.01 8.64
CA ASP A 28 3.23 -13.32 8.00
C ASP A 28 2.40 -13.26 6.70
N ILE A 29 1.46 -12.31 6.59
CA ILE A 29 0.60 -12.10 5.41
C ILE A 29 1.24 -11.13 4.40
N MET A 30 1.81 -10.02 4.89
CA MET A 30 2.30 -8.91 4.06
C MET A 30 3.83 -8.86 3.94
N GLY A 31 4.54 -9.79 4.59
CA GLY A 31 5.99 -9.77 4.73
C GLY A 31 6.78 -10.12 3.46
N SER A 32 6.12 -10.29 2.32
CA SER A 32 6.77 -10.40 1.02
C SER A 32 6.37 -9.22 0.15
N PHE A 33 7.36 -8.46 -0.33
CA PHE A 33 7.13 -7.40 -1.31
C PHE A 33 6.59 -7.99 -2.62
N PHE A 34 7.06 -9.14 -3.07
CA PHE A 34 6.53 -9.79 -4.28
C PHE A 34 5.10 -10.32 -4.12
N SER A 35 4.71 -10.73 -2.91
CA SER A 35 3.34 -11.15 -2.64
C SER A 35 2.45 -9.94 -2.39
N ILE A 36 1.71 -9.54 -3.41
CA ILE A 36 0.63 -8.53 -3.31
C ILE A 36 -0.75 -9.16 -3.12
N LYS A 37 -0.85 -10.47 -2.83
CA LYS A 37 -2.15 -11.12 -2.67
C LYS A 37 -3.02 -10.50 -1.56
N TRP A 38 -2.40 -9.81 -0.61
CA TRP A 38 -3.11 -9.08 0.42
C TRP A 38 -3.85 -7.84 -0.13
N THR A 39 -3.40 -7.25 -1.24
CA THR A 39 -4.10 -6.16 -1.95
C THR A 39 -5.24 -6.71 -2.82
N GLY A 40 -6.32 -7.19 -2.18
CA GLY A 40 -7.52 -7.65 -2.88
C GLY A 40 -7.38 -8.97 -3.66
N GLY A 41 -6.41 -9.83 -3.30
CA GLY A 41 -6.24 -11.15 -3.91
C GLY A 41 -5.49 -11.14 -5.25
N VAL A 42 -4.97 -9.98 -5.68
CA VAL A 42 -4.29 -9.85 -6.97
C VAL A 42 -2.89 -10.46 -6.89
N PRO A 43 -2.52 -11.40 -7.79
CA PRO A 43 -1.15 -11.88 -7.89
C PRO A 43 -0.27 -10.89 -8.65
N ALA A 44 1.02 -10.84 -8.32
CA ALA A 44 1.99 -10.17 -9.18
C ALA A 44 2.04 -10.86 -10.55
N ASN A 45 1.98 -10.08 -11.62
CA ASN A 45 2.16 -10.55 -12.99
C ASN A 45 3.63 -10.88 -13.28
N SER A 46 4.53 -10.06 -12.75
CA SER A 46 5.97 -10.25 -12.90
C SER A 46 6.72 -9.66 -11.72
N THR A 47 7.89 -10.24 -11.45
CA THR A 47 8.83 -9.78 -10.43
C THR A 47 10.25 -9.75 -11.01
N THR A 48 11.11 -8.89 -10.47
CA THR A 48 12.52 -8.81 -10.87
C THR A 48 13.38 -8.51 -9.64
N GLY A 49 14.55 -9.15 -9.58
CA GLY A 49 15.44 -9.08 -8.42
C GLY A 49 15.11 -10.12 -7.35
N THR A 50 15.62 -9.88 -6.14
CA THR A 50 15.39 -10.72 -4.95
C THR A 50 14.32 -10.08 -4.09
N ASP A 51 13.33 -10.85 -3.65
CA ASP A 51 12.26 -10.34 -2.80
C ASP A 51 12.82 -9.63 -1.55
N ASN A 52 12.10 -8.62 -1.06
CA ASN A 52 12.47 -7.82 0.11
C ASN A 52 13.88 -7.19 0.06
N THR A 53 14.43 -6.96 -1.13
CA THR A 53 15.72 -6.29 -1.32
C THR A 53 15.53 -4.97 -2.07
N VAL A 54 16.22 -3.92 -1.66
CA VAL A 54 16.17 -2.62 -2.36
C VAL A 54 16.53 -2.82 -3.85
N GLY A 55 15.72 -2.25 -4.73
CA GLY A 55 15.81 -2.41 -6.19
C GLY A 55 14.96 -3.56 -6.75
N ALA A 56 14.38 -4.41 -5.89
CA ALA A 56 13.40 -5.39 -6.33
C ALA A 56 12.16 -4.69 -6.91
N SER A 57 11.60 -5.24 -7.98
CA SER A 57 10.42 -4.67 -8.61
C SER A 57 9.31 -5.69 -8.82
N ARG A 58 8.07 -5.22 -8.77
CA ARG A 58 6.87 -6.02 -9.02
C ARG A 58 5.93 -5.28 -9.97
N SER A 59 5.14 -6.04 -10.72
CA SER A 59 4.09 -5.53 -11.61
C SER A 59 2.81 -6.28 -11.35
N ALA A 60 1.67 -5.59 -11.37
CA ALA A 60 0.36 -6.23 -11.33
C ALA A 60 -0.71 -5.37 -12.00
N VAL A 61 -1.85 -6.01 -12.29
CA VAL A 61 -3.04 -5.33 -12.82
C VAL A 61 -4.01 -5.07 -11.69
N TYR A 62 -4.36 -3.81 -11.50
CA TYR A 62 -5.31 -3.38 -10.49
C TYR A 62 -6.22 -2.28 -11.05
N PHE A 63 -7.53 -2.45 -10.88
CA PHE A 63 -8.56 -1.62 -11.51
C PHE A 63 -8.36 -1.39 -13.02
N GLY A 64 -7.88 -2.42 -13.73
CA GLY A 64 -7.61 -2.38 -15.17
C GLY A 64 -6.32 -1.65 -15.56
N GLY A 65 -5.64 -0.98 -14.63
CA GLY A 65 -4.33 -0.37 -14.83
C GLY A 65 -3.19 -1.32 -14.44
N VAL A 66 -2.08 -1.27 -15.16
CA VAL A 66 -0.84 -1.96 -14.75
C VAL A 66 -0.03 -1.01 -13.90
N PHE A 67 0.17 -1.33 -12.62
CA PHE A 67 1.14 -0.63 -11.80
C PHE A 67 2.46 -1.40 -11.78
N ASN A 68 3.57 -0.68 -11.81
CA ASN A 68 4.90 -1.25 -11.60
C ASN A 68 5.55 -0.50 -10.47
N GLU A 69 6.01 -1.23 -9.47
CA GLU A 69 6.61 -0.68 -8.28
C GLU A 69 8.04 -1.18 -8.10
N THR A 70 8.90 -0.33 -7.56
CA THR A 70 10.26 -0.66 -7.17
C THR A 70 10.45 -0.37 -5.71
N LEU A 71 10.93 -1.36 -4.96
CA LEU A 71 11.24 -1.24 -3.54
C LEU A 71 12.47 -0.34 -3.37
N THR A 72 12.32 0.77 -2.66
CA THR A 72 13.39 1.76 -2.44
C THR A 72 13.95 1.69 -1.03
N MET A 73 13.15 1.26 -0.05
CA MET A 73 13.59 1.08 1.33
C MET A 73 12.88 -0.10 1.98
N ILE A 74 13.58 -0.75 2.90
CA ILE A 74 13.02 -1.78 3.78
C ILE A 74 13.56 -1.58 5.20
N LEU A 75 12.69 -1.73 6.19
CA LEU A 75 13.05 -1.77 7.59
C LEU A 75 12.48 -3.04 8.21
N GLN A 76 13.35 -3.83 8.83
CA GLN A 76 12.96 -5.02 9.58
C GLN A 76 13.57 -4.97 10.97
N ARG A 77 12.73 -4.85 11.98
CA ARG A 77 13.06 -4.87 13.40
C ARG A 77 12.04 -5.72 14.17
N PRO A 78 12.37 -6.18 15.38
CA PRO A 78 11.42 -6.97 16.19
C PRO A 78 10.07 -6.28 16.45
N ASP A 79 10.05 -4.95 16.45
CA ASP A 79 8.90 -4.10 16.78
C ASP A 79 8.39 -3.26 15.60
N ALA A 80 9.07 -3.32 14.44
CA ALA A 80 8.72 -2.50 13.29
C ALA A 80 9.06 -3.20 11.98
N TYR A 81 8.12 -3.17 11.06
CA TYR A 81 8.26 -3.62 9.70
C TYR A 81 7.82 -2.53 8.73
N SER A 82 8.61 -2.24 7.71
CA SER A 82 8.23 -1.24 6.72
C SER A 82 8.83 -1.48 5.35
N TYR A 83 8.07 -1.10 4.33
CA TYR A 83 8.56 -0.92 2.97
C TYR A 83 8.26 0.49 2.50
N THR A 84 9.19 1.05 1.74
CA THR A 84 8.92 2.19 0.87
C THR A 84 9.15 1.77 -0.56
N TYR A 85 8.22 2.08 -1.46
CA TYR A 85 8.33 1.80 -2.88
C TYR A 85 7.87 2.98 -3.72
N HIS A 86 8.38 3.06 -4.95
CA HIS A 86 7.93 4.01 -5.95
C HIS A 86 7.17 3.28 -7.04
N GLY A 87 6.05 3.84 -7.49
CA GLY A 87 5.30 3.33 -8.62
C GLY A 87 5.33 4.26 -9.83
N VAL A 88 5.30 3.64 -11.00
CA VAL A 88 5.27 4.31 -12.32
C VAL A 88 3.84 4.67 -12.73
N PRO A 89 3.64 5.50 -13.79
CA PRO A 89 2.31 5.96 -14.17
C PRO A 89 1.34 4.84 -14.49
N PHE A 90 0.11 4.96 -14.01
CA PHE A 90 -1.00 4.08 -14.37
C PHE A 90 -2.33 4.85 -14.39
N LEU A 91 -3.26 4.38 -15.20
CA LEU A 91 -4.59 4.96 -15.37
C LEU A 91 -5.61 4.04 -14.71
N VAL A 92 -6.45 4.61 -13.85
CA VAL A 92 -7.63 3.93 -13.30
C VAL A 92 -8.87 4.51 -13.97
N ALA A 93 -9.70 3.63 -14.53
CA ALA A 93 -10.96 3.99 -15.16
C ALA A 93 -12.06 3.06 -14.67
N LEU A 94 -12.85 3.53 -13.70
CA LEU A 94 -14.01 2.80 -13.18
C LEU A 94 -15.30 3.24 -13.88
N PRO A 95 -16.25 2.33 -14.13
CA PRO A 95 -17.55 2.68 -14.71
C PRO A 95 -18.26 3.76 -13.89
N GLY A 96 -18.68 4.85 -14.55
CA GLY A 96 -19.42 5.94 -13.92
C GLY A 96 -18.57 6.93 -13.09
N GLN A 97 -17.24 6.77 -13.08
CA GLN A 97 -16.33 7.70 -12.42
C GLN A 97 -15.37 8.37 -13.42
N PRO A 98 -14.89 9.60 -13.13
CA PRO A 98 -13.81 10.22 -13.89
C PRO A 98 -12.54 9.36 -13.86
N ALA A 99 -11.87 9.22 -15.00
CA ALA A 99 -10.59 8.54 -15.08
C ALA A 99 -9.53 9.29 -14.25
N VAL A 100 -8.80 8.54 -13.42
CA VAL A 100 -7.75 9.07 -12.55
C VAL A 100 -6.40 8.61 -13.09
N GLN A 101 -5.59 9.57 -13.52
CA GLN A 101 -4.20 9.33 -13.89
C GLN A 101 -3.33 9.47 -12.65
N PHE A 102 -2.66 8.39 -12.28
CA PHE A 102 -1.54 8.41 -11.36
C PHE A 102 -0.28 8.54 -12.21
N TYR A 103 0.49 9.62 -12.03
CA TYR A 103 1.70 9.86 -12.83
C TYR A 103 2.91 9.19 -12.18
N ASN A 104 3.21 9.55 -10.93
CA ASN A 104 4.23 8.88 -10.14
C ASN A 104 3.74 8.91 -8.70
N TYR A 105 4.09 7.89 -7.92
CA TYR A 105 3.82 7.88 -6.50
C TYR A 105 4.95 7.21 -5.73
N ALA A 106 5.03 7.52 -4.46
CA ALA A 106 5.82 6.79 -3.49
C ALA A 106 4.93 6.49 -2.30
N GLU A 107 4.98 5.26 -1.83
CA GLU A 107 4.17 4.81 -0.73
C GLU A 107 5.07 4.13 0.30
N THR A 108 4.78 4.40 1.57
CA THR A 108 5.37 3.71 2.69
C THR A 108 4.29 2.97 3.46
N LEU A 109 4.43 1.66 3.55
CA LEU A 109 3.67 0.82 4.48
C LEU A 109 4.50 0.64 5.75
N ARG A 110 3.90 0.88 6.92
CA ARG A 110 4.48 0.53 8.22
C ARG A 110 3.55 -0.38 8.99
N VAL A 111 4.12 -1.38 9.63
CA VAL A 111 3.46 -2.30 10.56
C VAL A 111 4.28 -2.27 11.84
N LEU A 112 3.68 -1.78 12.92
CA LEU A 112 4.35 -1.55 14.20
C LEU A 112 3.72 -2.41 15.29
N SER A 113 4.56 -2.99 16.12
CA SER A 113 4.17 -3.64 17.36
C SER A 113 3.87 -2.59 18.41
N ILE A 114 2.66 -2.59 18.96
CA ILE A 114 2.21 -1.65 20.00
C ILE A 114 1.68 -2.43 21.21
N CYS A 115 1.39 -1.72 22.32
CA CYS A 115 0.85 -2.32 23.55
C CYS A 115 1.68 -3.52 24.04
N SER A 116 3.01 -3.38 24.06
CA SER A 116 3.95 -4.45 24.44
C SER A 116 3.83 -5.73 23.61
N GLY A 117 3.44 -5.60 22.33
CA GLY A 117 3.30 -6.72 21.39
C GLY A 117 1.92 -7.37 21.35
N ALA A 118 0.97 -6.88 22.14
CA ALA A 118 -0.40 -7.38 22.13
C ALA A 118 -1.24 -6.84 20.95
N ALA A 119 -0.81 -5.75 20.32
CA ALA A 119 -1.56 -5.09 19.26
C ALA A 119 -0.63 -4.60 18.12
N THR A 120 -1.25 -4.25 17.00
CA THR A 120 -0.57 -3.79 15.79
C THR A 120 -1.12 -2.44 15.34
N TYR A 121 -0.23 -1.53 15.00
CA TYR A 121 -0.55 -0.31 14.26
C TYR A 121 -0.07 -0.45 12.82
N VAL A 122 -0.92 -0.18 11.84
CA VAL A 122 -0.58 -0.18 10.42
C VAL A 122 -0.83 1.21 9.86
N ASP A 123 0.12 1.75 9.10
CA ASP A 123 -0.13 2.95 8.29
C ASP A 123 0.38 2.83 6.86
N PHE A 124 -0.29 3.58 5.99
CA PHE A 124 0.10 3.83 4.62
C PHE A 124 0.30 5.34 4.47
N VAL A 125 1.45 5.72 3.97
CA VAL A 125 1.77 7.12 3.65
C VAL A 125 2.09 7.21 2.17
N THR A 126 1.18 7.78 1.41
CA THR A 126 1.27 7.87 -0.05
C THR A 126 1.45 9.31 -0.48
N TYR A 127 2.56 9.60 -1.15
CA TYR A 127 2.77 10.84 -1.88
C TYR A 127 2.54 10.53 -3.36
N LEU A 128 1.77 11.34 -4.07
CA LEU A 128 1.49 11.07 -5.48
C LEU A 128 1.27 12.32 -6.33
N CYS A 129 1.49 12.14 -7.64
CA CYS A 129 1.17 13.09 -8.69
C CYS A 129 -0.08 12.61 -9.44
N THR A 130 -1.12 13.43 -9.53
CA THR A 130 -2.37 13.05 -10.22
C THR A 130 -3.04 14.22 -10.93
N ASN A 131 -3.87 13.92 -11.94
CA ASN A 131 -4.76 14.89 -12.58
C ASN A 131 -6.01 15.22 -11.73
N ASN A 132 -6.37 14.36 -10.76
CA ASN A 132 -7.60 14.49 -9.97
C ASN A 132 -7.38 14.06 -8.51
N PRO A 133 -6.88 14.96 -7.63
CA PRO A 133 -6.52 14.64 -6.26
C PRO A 133 -7.64 14.06 -5.40
N VAL A 134 -8.88 14.55 -5.56
CA VAL A 134 -10.02 14.11 -4.76
C VAL A 134 -10.36 12.66 -5.08
N HIS A 135 -10.52 12.33 -6.37
CA HIS A 135 -10.83 10.95 -6.75
C HIS A 135 -9.66 10.00 -6.52
N ALA A 136 -8.42 10.48 -6.63
CA ALA A 136 -7.25 9.68 -6.26
C ALA A 136 -7.22 9.36 -4.75
N TYR A 137 -7.63 10.31 -3.90
CA TYR A 137 -7.80 10.06 -2.46
C TYR A 137 -8.86 9.00 -2.21
N ASP A 138 -10.06 9.15 -2.78
CA ASP A 138 -11.16 8.21 -2.56
C ASP A 138 -10.80 6.77 -3.00
N LEU A 139 -10.13 6.63 -4.16
CA LEU A 139 -9.63 5.34 -4.65
C LEU A 139 -8.60 4.70 -3.71
N LEU A 140 -7.64 5.49 -3.21
CA LEU A 140 -6.60 4.97 -2.31
C LEU A 140 -7.15 4.63 -0.93
N GLU A 141 -7.97 5.51 -0.36
CA GLU A 141 -8.62 5.34 0.94
C GLU A 141 -9.55 4.12 0.92
N THR A 142 -10.62 4.20 0.14
CA THR A 142 -11.75 3.27 0.23
C THR A 142 -11.48 2.02 -0.58
N ASP A 143 -11.09 2.17 -1.84
CA ASP A 143 -11.05 1.06 -2.78
C ASP A 143 -9.75 0.24 -2.69
N LEU A 144 -8.66 0.83 -2.18
CA LEU A 144 -7.38 0.13 -1.98
C LEU A 144 -7.12 -0.18 -0.51
N HIS A 145 -6.78 0.82 0.31
CA HIS A 145 -6.25 0.59 1.65
C HIS A 145 -7.29 -0.01 2.60
N GLN A 146 -8.49 0.55 2.66
CA GLN A 146 -9.53 0.06 3.58
C GLN A 146 -9.94 -1.38 3.25
N LEU A 147 -10.23 -1.69 1.97
CA LEU A 147 -10.58 -3.04 1.55
C LEU A 147 -9.44 -4.05 1.77
N THR A 148 -8.22 -3.65 1.44
CA THR A 148 -7.01 -4.45 1.66
C THR A 148 -6.83 -4.78 3.13
N MET A 149 -6.91 -3.76 3.99
CA MET A 149 -6.68 -3.94 5.42
C MET A 149 -7.80 -4.70 6.11
N ALA A 150 -9.05 -4.59 5.64
CA ALA A 150 -10.14 -5.45 6.10
C ALA A 150 -9.86 -6.94 5.79
N ALA A 151 -9.36 -7.25 4.59
CA ALA A 151 -9.02 -8.63 4.20
C ALA A 151 -7.80 -9.16 4.96
N VAL A 152 -6.79 -8.32 5.21
CA VAL A 152 -5.62 -8.68 6.03
C VAL A 152 -6.04 -8.93 7.48
N ALA A 153 -6.88 -8.07 8.06
CA ALA A 153 -7.38 -8.23 9.43
C ALA A 153 -8.16 -9.54 9.59
N GLN A 154 -9.00 -9.88 8.60
CA GLN A 154 -9.71 -11.16 8.59
C GLN A 154 -8.77 -12.36 8.60
N GLN A 155 -7.72 -12.35 7.76
CA GLN A 155 -6.72 -13.42 7.71
C GLN A 155 -5.86 -13.47 8.98
N ALA A 156 -5.59 -12.31 9.60
CA ALA A 156 -4.87 -12.20 10.86
C ALA A 156 -5.70 -12.57 12.09
N ASN A 157 -7.00 -12.88 11.90
CA ASN A 157 -8.00 -13.07 12.96
C ASN A 157 -8.01 -11.90 13.96
N ALA A 158 -8.00 -10.68 13.43
CA ALA A 158 -7.90 -9.44 14.18
C ALA A 158 -9.14 -8.57 13.98
N THR A 159 -9.49 -7.78 14.99
CA THR A 159 -10.54 -6.76 14.94
C THR A 159 -9.94 -5.37 15.17
N VAL A 160 -10.55 -4.36 14.56
CA VAL A 160 -10.18 -2.96 14.79
C VAL A 160 -10.35 -2.64 16.28
N MET A 161 -9.39 -1.94 16.87
CA MET A 161 -9.45 -1.49 18.25
C MET A 161 -10.38 -0.27 18.37
N SER A 162 -11.21 -0.23 19.41
CA SER A 162 -12.08 0.91 19.68
C SER A 162 -11.26 2.15 20.03
N GLY A 163 -11.45 3.25 19.29
CA GLY A 163 -10.72 4.50 19.49
C GLY A 163 -10.24 5.15 18.18
N ASP A 164 -10.24 4.38 17.08
CA ASP A 164 -10.25 4.87 15.70
C ASP A 164 -11.69 5.24 15.28
#